data_AF-A0A3B0PT92-F1
#
_entry.id   AF-A0A3B0PT92-F1
#
_cell.length_a   1.000
_cell.length_b   1.000
_cell.length_c   1.000
_cell.angle_alpha   90.00
_cell.angle_beta   90.00
_cell.angle_gamma   90.00
#
_symmetry.space_group_name_H-M   'P 1'
#
loop_
_entity.id
_entity.type
_entity.pdbx_description
1 polymer ?
#
loop_
_entity_poly.entity_id
_entity_poly.type
_entity_poly.pdbx_seq_one_letter_code
_entity_poly.pdbx_strand_id
1 'polypeptide(L)'
;MAKDCQMLYYLRDNQFSDHENIKKFNFLKIDGDNYQISSTKIRNGTQVIGCVSDKNLAYINEHGLYINDRLKHFLRSDERFEHCLRVGQLARKLAQYNYPNLAQKAYIAGCYHDLAKELDEKTMLSYRDQFDPKLFPEPYKKDLNYRVLHGYVGAW
;
A
#
# COMPACT_ATOMS: atom_id res chain seq x y z
N MET A 1 10.65 -4.24 42.83
CA MET A 1 11.31 -4.46 41.53
C MET A 1 10.69 -3.50 40.52
N ALA A 2 11.35 -2.35 40.30
CA ALA A 2 11.14 -1.36 39.22
C ALA A 2 12.03 -0.10 39.48
N LYS A 3 13.24 -0.26 40.04
CA LYS A 3 14.13 0.89 40.29
C LYS A 3 15.00 1.23 39.07
N ASP A 4 15.10 0.33 38.10
CA ASP A 4 16.05 0.44 36.99
C ASP A 4 15.39 0.75 35.63
N CYS A 5 14.05 0.85 35.57
CA CYS A 5 13.36 1.25 34.34
C CYS A 5 12.12 2.10 34.65
N GLN A 6 11.88 3.10 33.79
CA GLN A 6 10.67 3.90 33.79
C GLN A 6 9.85 3.55 32.55
N MET A 7 8.60 3.13 32.74
CA MET A 7 7.69 2.88 31.64
C MET A 7 6.93 4.15 31.28
N LEU A 8 6.82 4.41 29.98
CA LEU A 8 6.11 5.53 29.40
C LEU A 8 4.93 4.99 28.59
N TYR A 9 3.82 5.71 28.57
CA TYR A 9 2.66 5.35 27.76
C TYR A 9 2.11 6.55 26.99
N TYR A 10 1.46 6.26 25.87
CA TYR A 10 0.82 7.22 25.00
C TYR A 10 -0.61 6.76 24.70
N LEU A 11 -1.60 7.62 24.93
CA LEU A 11 -3.01 7.26 24.75
C LEU A 11 -3.42 7.37 23.27
N ARG A 12 -3.68 6.23 22.65
CA ARG A 12 -4.32 6.15 21.32
C ARG A 12 -5.85 6.12 21.39
N ASP A 13 -6.41 5.89 22.56
CA ASP A 13 -7.83 5.87 22.82
C ASP A 13 -8.05 6.18 24.30
N ASN A 14 -9.07 6.98 24.60
CA ASN A 14 -9.40 7.39 25.96
C ASN A 14 -9.97 6.23 26.79
N GLN A 15 -10.40 5.12 26.17
CA GLN A 15 -10.91 3.95 26.90
C GLN A 15 -9.91 3.36 27.92
N PHE A 16 -8.61 3.62 27.76
CA PHE A 16 -7.55 3.10 28.65
C PHE A 16 -6.92 4.18 29.55
N SER A 17 -7.52 5.37 29.67
CA SER A 17 -6.95 6.47 30.48
C SER A 17 -6.70 6.11 31.94
N ASP A 18 -7.53 5.21 32.50
CA ASP A 18 -7.56 4.88 33.93
C ASP A 18 -7.30 3.40 34.23
N HIS A 19 -6.59 2.70 33.35
CA HIS A 19 -6.28 1.28 33.56
C HIS A 19 -5.44 1.07 34.84
N GLU A 20 -5.82 0.10 35.66
CA GLU A 20 -5.15 -0.25 36.94
C GLU A 20 -3.62 -0.41 36.85
N ASN A 21 -3.11 -0.89 35.71
CA ASN A 21 -1.69 -1.10 35.47
C ASN A 21 -0.90 0.22 35.44
N ILE A 22 -1.52 1.34 35.04
CA ILE A 22 -0.88 2.66 35.03
C ILE A 22 -0.44 3.03 36.45
N LYS A 23 -1.33 2.83 37.43
CA LYS A 23 -1.05 3.08 38.86
C LYS A 23 -0.09 2.04 39.43
N LYS A 24 -0.35 0.76 39.15
CA LYS A 24 0.44 -0.38 39.68
C LYS A 24 1.92 -0.30 39.31
N PHE A 25 2.23 0.15 38.10
CA PHE A 25 3.59 0.19 37.57
C PHE A 25 4.15 1.62 37.41
N ASN A 26 3.46 2.64 37.93
CA ASN A 26 3.88 4.04 37.86
C ASN A 26 4.25 4.50 36.44
N PHE A 27 3.36 4.23 35.48
CA PHE A 27 3.59 4.64 34.09
C PHE A 27 3.49 6.17 33.95
N LEU A 28 4.44 6.76 33.23
CA LEU A 28 4.42 8.19 32.92
C LEU A 28 3.73 8.43 31.58
N LYS A 29 2.78 9.35 31.56
CA LYS A 29 2.04 9.71 30.35
C LYS A 29 2.91 10.60 29.46
N ILE A 30 2.93 10.30 28.17
CA ILE A 30 3.40 11.19 27.11
C ILE A 30 2.16 11.82 26.48
N ASP A 31 2.11 13.15 26.46
CA ASP A 31 1.07 13.90 25.75
C ASP A 31 1.42 14.07 24.26
N GLY A 32 0.39 14.10 23.42
CA GLY A 32 0.53 14.34 21.98
C GLY A 32 -0.75 14.06 21.22
N ASP A 33 -0.79 14.53 19.97
CA ASP A 33 -1.96 14.40 19.08
C ASP A 33 -2.27 12.95 18.74
N ASN A 34 -3.49 12.52 19.07
CA ASN A 34 -3.94 11.16 18.80
C ASN A 34 -4.34 11.00 17.35
N TYR A 35 -3.35 10.65 16.53
CA TYR A 35 -3.60 10.23 15.17
C TYR A 35 -4.08 8.77 15.17
N GLN A 36 -5.34 8.56 14.75
CA GLN A 36 -5.98 7.25 14.56
C GLN A 36 -5.37 6.47 13.37
N ILE A 37 -4.06 6.22 13.43
CA ILE A 37 -3.24 5.64 12.37
C ILE A 37 -3.14 4.11 12.56
N SER A 38 -3.45 3.34 11.53
CA SER A 38 -3.20 1.90 11.54
C SER A 38 -2.01 1.57 10.65
N SER A 39 -0.98 0.94 11.24
CA SER A 39 0.15 0.41 10.46
C SER A 39 -0.33 -0.58 9.40
N THR A 40 -1.34 -1.39 9.71
CA THR A 40 -1.93 -2.33 8.75
C THR A 40 -2.60 -1.59 7.60
N LYS A 41 -3.36 -0.51 7.87
CA LYS A 41 -3.96 0.30 6.80
C LYS A 41 -2.91 1.03 5.96
N ILE A 42 -1.79 1.48 6.56
CA ILE A 42 -0.65 2.06 5.81
C ILE A 42 -0.02 1.01 4.88
N ARG A 43 0.29 -0.18 5.40
CA ARG A 43 0.87 -1.27 4.59
C ARG A 43 -0.04 -1.65 3.43
N ASN A 44 -1.35 -1.74 3.70
CA ASN A 44 -2.37 -2.05 2.69
C ASN A 44 -2.66 -0.88 1.73
N GLY A 45 -2.14 0.33 1.98
CA GLY A 45 -2.34 1.50 1.13
C GLY A 45 -3.65 2.25 1.33
N THR A 46 -4.45 1.94 2.35
CA THR A 46 -5.79 2.51 2.56
C THR A 46 -5.83 3.71 3.52
N GLN A 47 -4.72 4.01 4.21
CA GLN A 47 -4.61 5.17 5.11
C GLN A 47 -3.24 5.85 4.95
N VAL A 48 -2.95 6.32 3.74
CA VAL A 48 -1.66 6.93 3.42
C VAL A 48 -1.74 8.45 3.47
N ILE A 49 -2.77 9.03 2.83
CA ILE A 49 -2.96 10.49 2.73
C ILE A 49 -3.07 11.10 4.13
N GLY A 50 -2.24 12.11 4.41
CA GLY A 50 -2.20 12.81 5.69
C GLY A 50 -1.58 12.04 6.86
N CYS A 51 -1.23 10.75 6.67
CA CYS A 51 -0.65 9.91 7.73
C CYS A 51 0.83 9.59 7.48
N VAL A 52 1.27 9.65 6.22
CA VAL A 52 2.65 9.39 5.79
C VAL A 52 3.12 10.58 4.98
N SER A 53 4.31 11.11 5.29
CA SER A 53 4.90 12.20 4.51
C SER A 53 5.25 11.73 3.09
N ASP A 54 5.22 12.65 2.13
CA ASP A 54 5.51 12.35 0.72
C ASP A 54 6.89 11.71 0.54
N LYS A 55 7.89 12.16 1.29
CA LYS A 55 9.24 11.56 1.30
C LYS A 55 9.21 10.08 1.70
N ASN A 56 8.46 9.75 2.74
CA ASN A 56 8.36 8.36 3.21
C ASN A 56 7.53 7.52 2.24
N LEU A 57 6.48 8.10 1.63
CA LEU A 57 5.67 7.43 0.62
C LEU A 57 6.48 7.13 -0.64
N ALA A 58 7.28 8.09 -1.11
CA ALA A 58 8.21 7.90 -2.21
C ALA A 58 9.17 6.74 -1.92
N TYR A 59 9.82 6.74 -0.75
CA TYR A 59 10.71 5.66 -0.33
C TYR A 59 10.00 4.28 -0.29
N ILE A 60 8.80 4.22 0.30
CA ILE A 60 8.00 2.98 0.35
C ILE A 60 7.75 2.43 -1.07
N ASN A 61 7.35 3.31 -2.00
CA ASN A 61 6.99 2.92 -3.35
C ASN A 61 8.23 2.57 -4.20
N GLU A 62 9.30 3.38 -4.13
CA GLU A 62 10.56 3.16 -4.86
C GLU A 62 11.29 1.88 -4.44
N HIS A 63 11.15 1.48 -3.17
CA HIS A 63 11.74 0.25 -2.65
C HIS A 63 10.76 -0.92 -2.58
N GLY A 64 9.48 -0.72 -2.89
CA GLY A 64 8.47 -1.77 -2.91
C GLY A 64 8.22 -2.44 -1.55
N LEU A 65 8.36 -1.69 -0.44
CA LEU A 65 8.39 -2.26 0.92
C LEU A 65 7.14 -3.07 1.31
N TYR A 66 5.98 -2.70 0.76
CA TYR A 66 4.69 -3.31 1.09
C TYR A 66 4.01 -3.99 -0.10
N ILE A 67 4.80 -4.46 -1.08
CA ILE A 67 4.26 -5.17 -2.25
C ILE A 67 3.37 -6.34 -1.84
N ASN A 68 3.85 -7.18 -0.92
CA ASN A 68 3.09 -8.36 -0.49
C ASN A 68 1.80 -7.99 0.24
N ASP A 69 1.85 -7.05 1.20
CA ASP A 69 0.66 -6.60 1.93
C ASP A 69 -0.39 -6.02 0.97
N ARG A 70 0.04 -5.16 0.02
CA ARG A 70 -0.87 -4.54 -0.95
C ARG A 70 -1.46 -5.56 -1.91
N LEU A 71 -0.64 -6.44 -2.50
CA LEU A 71 -1.15 -7.45 -3.43
C LEU A 71 -2.14 -8.38 -2.73
N LYS A 72 -1.85 -8.86 -1.52
CA LYS A 72 -2.79 -9.70 -0.75
C LYS A 72 -4.06 -8.96 -0.34
N HIS A 73 -3.98 -7.65 -0.19
CA HIS A 73 -5.15 -6.85 0.16
C HIS A 73 -6.10 -6.65 -1.02
N PHE A 74 -5.56 -6.41 -2.22
CA PHE A 74 -6.35 -6.10 -3.41
C PHE A 74 -6.71 -7.30 -4.28
N LEU A 75 -5.85 -8.33 -4.32
CA LEU A 75 -6.10 -9.57 -5.05
C LEU A 75 -6.78 -10.58 -4.13
N ARG A 76 -7.88 -11.15 -4.62
CA ARG A 76 -8.68 -12.19 -3.97
C ARG A 76 -8.16 -13.59 -4.30
N SER A 77 -7.49 -13.78 -5.44
CA SER A 77 -6.92 -15.07 -5.84
C SER A 77 -5.44 -15.20 -5.50
N ASP A 78 -5.09 -16.27 -4.78
CA ASP A 78 -3.70 -16.65 -4.52
C ASP A 78 -2.92 -16.92 -5.81
N GLU A 79 -3.57 -17.46 -6.84
CA GLU A 79 -2.93 -17.72 -8.13
C GLU A 79 -2.42 -16.42 -8.76
N ARG A 80 -3.23 -15.36 -8.70
CA ARG A 80 -2.89 -14.05 -9.28
C ARG A 80 -1.84 -13.34 -8.43
N PHE A 81 -1.94 -13.44 -7.10
CA PHE A 81 -0.91 -12.97 -6.19
C PHE A 81 0.47 -13.55 -6.56
N GLU A 82 0.54 -14.88 -6.67
CA GLU A 82 1.79 -15.57 -7.02
C GLU A 82 2.25 -15.28 -8.46
N HIS A 83 1.31 -15.14 -9.40
CA HIS A 83 1.60 -14.71 -10.78
C HIS A 83 2.31 -13.35 -10.80
N CYS A 84 1.75 -12.35 -10.13
CA CYS A 84 2.34 -11.01 -10.02
C CYS A 84 3.75 -11.05 -9.43
N LEU A 85 3.99 -11.85 -8.39
CA LEU A 85 5.31 -12.00 -7.80
C LEU A 85 6.32 -12.61 -8.78
N ARG A 86 5.95 -13.69 -9.48
CA ARG A 86 6.82 -14.33 -10.48
C ARG A 86 7.12 -13.41 -11.66
N VAL A 87 6.13 -12.68 -12.16
CA VAL A 87 6.31 -11.69 -13.24
C VAL A 87 7.25 -10.57 -12.79
N GLY A 88 7.07 -10.03 -11.59
CA GLY A 88 7.99 -9.04 -11.02
C GLY A 88 9.42 -9.55 -10.94
N GLN A 89 9.63 -10.77 -10.43
CA GLN A 89 10.96 -11.39 -10.34
C GLN A 89 11.61 -11.57 -11.72
N LEU A 90 10.84 -12.05 -12.71
CA LEU A 90 11.33 -12.20 -14.08
C LEU A 90 11.68 -10.84 -14.70
N ALA A 91 10.82 -9.84 -14.55
CA ALA A 91 11.04 -8.48 -15.04
C ALA A 91 12.32 -7.87 -14.44
N ARG A 92 12.52 -8.03 -13.12
CA ARG A 92 13.75 -7.63 -12.44
C ARG A 92 14.97 -8.33 -13.04
N LYS A 93 14.91 -9.65 -13.22
CA LYS A 93 16.02 -10.44 -13.77
C LYS A 93 16.39 -9.93 -15.16
N LEU A 94 15.40 -9.74 -16.04
CA LEU A 94 15.64 -9.21 -17.39
C LEU A 94 16.24 -7.79 -17.37
N ALA A 95 15.72 -6.92 -16.51
CA ALA A 95 16.23 -5.57 -16.36
C ALA A 95 17.65 -5.54 -15.77
N GLN A 96 18.01 -6.44 -14.86
CA GLN A 96 19.38 -6.52 -14.34
C GLN A 96 20.43 -6.76 -15.44
N TYR A 97 20.08 -7.46 -16.52
CA TYR A 97 21.00 -7.69 -17.64
C TYR A 97 21.02 -6.55 -18.66
N ASN A 98 19.87 -5.94 -18.94
CA ASN A 98 19.74 -4.97 -20.05
C ASN A 98 19.75 -3.51 -19.56
N TYR A 99 19.19 -3.24 -18.38
CA TYR A 99 18.97 -1.91 -17.81
C TYR A 99 19.10 -1.94 -16.27
N PRO A 100 20.31 -2.14 -15.71
CA PRO A 100 20.49 -2.41 -14.28
C PRO A 100 19.89 -1.33 -13.37
N ASN A 101 19.95 -0.06 -13.79
CA ASN A 101 19.38 1.09 -13.08
C ASN A 101 17.84 1.06 -13.01
N LEU A 102 17.18 0.28 -13.86
CA LEU A 102 15.72 0.13 -13.88
C LEU A 102 15.26 -1.18 -13.22
N ALA A 103 16.16 -2.04 -12.74
CA ALA A 103 15.81 -3.36 -12.21
C ALA A 103 14.77 -3.32 -11.09
N GLN A 104 14.93 -2.39 -10.14
CA GLN A 104 13.96 -2.24 -9.04
C GLN A 104 12.62 -1.71 -9.54
N LYS A 105 12.62 -0.74 -10.46
CA LYS A 105 11.40 -0.22 -11.07
C LYS A 105 10.66 -1.29 -11.86
N ALA A 106 11.38 -2.13 -12.61
CA ALA A 106 10.84 -3.26 -13.35
C ALA A 106 10.22 -4.32 -12.41
N TYR A 107 10.85 -4.59 -11.26
CA TYR A 107 10.28 -5.45 -10.23
C TYR A 107 8.92 -4.95 -9.74
N ILE A 108 8.87 -3.68 -9.31
CA ILE A 108 7.67 -3.04 -8.78
C ILE A 108 6.56 -3.02 -9.83
N ALA A 109 6.88 -2.59 -11.06
CA ALA A 109 5.92 -2.56 -12.17
C ALA A 109 5.38 -3.95 -12.49
N GLY A 110 6.24 -4.97 -12.56
CA GLY A 110 5.83 -6.35 -12.80
C GLY A 110 4.95 -6.92 -11.69
N CYS A 111 5.19 -6.53 -10.43
CA CYS A 111 4.33 -6.93 -9.31
C CYS A 111 2.95 -6.28 -9.36
N TYR A 112 2.82 -5.03 -9.78
CA TYR A 112 1.53 -4.32 -9.78
C TYR A 112 0.75 -4.38 -11.09
N HIS A 113 1.32 -4.89 -12.18
CA HIS A 113 0.72 -4.81 -13.52
C HIS A 113 -0.73 -5.33 -13.61
N ASP A 114 -1.11 -6.29 -12.77
CA ASP A 114 -2.42 -6.95 -12.76
C ASP A 114 -3.23 -6.65 -11.47
N LEU A 115 -2.82 -5.66 -10.67
CA LEU A 115 -3.48 -5.30 -9.40
C LEU A 115 -4.98 -5.05 -9.55
N ALA A 116 -5.38 -4.45 -10.67
CA ALA A 116 -6.76 -4.08 -10.97
C ALA A 116 -7.57 -5.18 -11.69
N LYS A 117 -6.99 -6.35 -11.97
CA LYS A 117 -7.60 -7.39 -12.81
C LYS A 117 -8.89 -8.00 -12.23
N GLU A 118 -9.03 -7.94 -10.90
CA GLU A 118 -10.15 -8.54 -10.15
C GLU A 118 -11.23 -7.56 -9.73
N LEU A 119 -11.11 -6.30 -10.16
CA LEU A 119 -12.14 -5.31 -9.92
C LEU A 119 -13.38 -5.66 -10.74
N ASP A 120 -14.55 -5.52 -10.11
CA ASP A 120 -15.82 -5.62 -10.82
C ASP A 120 -15.97 -4.44 -11.80
N GLU A 121 -16.85 -4.62 -12.78
CA GLU A 121 -17.07 -3.64 -13.84
C GLU A 121 -17.42 -2.25 -13.29
N LYS A 122 -18.32 -2.18 -12.30
CA LYS A 122 -18.75 -0.90 -11.72
C LYS A 122 -17.57 -0.17 -11.09
N THR A 123 -16.77 -0.87 -10.30
CA THR A 123 -15.57 -0.30 -9.65
C THR A 123 -14.53 0.10 -10.70
N MET A 124 -14.31 -0.72 -11.72
CA MET A 124 -13.36 -0.43 -12.79
C MET A 124 -13.71 0.82 -13.59
N LEU A 125 -14.99 0.96 -13.97
CA LEU A 125 -15.49 2.13 -14.69
C LEU A 125 -15.45 3.38 -13.82
N SER A 126 -15.79 3.26 -12.53
CA SER A 126 -15.63 4.34 -11.55
C SER A 126 -14.21 4.87 -11.49
N TYR A 127 -13.20 4.00 -11.44
CA TYR A 127 -11.81 4.44 -11.44
C TYR A 127 -11.40 5.06 -12.77
N ARG A 128 -11.76 4.45 -13.91
CA ARG A 128 -11.52 5.05 -15.23
C ARG A 128 -12.00 6.50 -15.29
N ASP A 129 -13.21 6.76 -14.79
CA ASP A 129 -13.85 8.08 -14.87
C ASP A 129 -13.24 9.11 -13.90
N GLN A 130 -12.46 8.66 -12.91
CA GLN A 130 -11.71 9.54 -11.99
C GLN A 130 -10.34 9.95 -12.54
N PHE A 131 -9.78 9.20 -13.50
CA PHE A 131 -8.46 9.46 -14.08
C PHE A 131 -8.53 10.41 -15.29
N ASP A 132 -7.42 11.09 -15.59
CA ASP A 132 -7.31 11.93 -16.79
C ASP A 132 -7.55 11.06 -18.05
N PRO A 133 -8.56 11.39 -18.88
CA PRO A 133 -8.85 10.65 -20.10
C PRO A 133 -7.62 10.48 -21.02
N LYS A 134 -6.65 11.41 -21.00
CA LYS A 134 -5.41 11.32 -21.81
C LYS A 134 -4.54 10.11 -21.47
N LEU A 135 -4.73 9.49 -20.31
CA LEU A 135 -4.01 8.30 -19.90
C LEU A 135 -4.48 7.03 -20.61
N PHE A 136 -5.62 7.11 -21.30
CA PHE A 136 -6.17 6.02 -22.11
C PHE A 136 -5.93 6.35 -23.59
N PRO A 137 -5.44 5.39 -24.40
CA PRO A 137 -5.17 5.63 -25.82
C PRO A 137 -6.47 5.93 -26.60
N GLU A 138 -6.39 6.47 -27.81
CA GLU A 138 -7.54 6.60 -28.72
C GLU A 138 -7.63 5.39 -29.70
N PRO A 139 -8.83 4.91 -30.09
CA PRO A 139 -10.18 5.43 -29.82
C PRO A 139 -10.82 4.82 -28.54
N TYR A 140 -10.04 4.60 -27.49
CA TYR A 140 -10.33 3.60 -26.46
C TYR A 140 -11.13 4.12 -25.24
N LYS A 141 -11.81 5.27 -25.35
CA LYS A 141 -12.38 5.97 -24.18
C LYS A 141 -13.79 5.55 -23.74
N LYS A 142 -14.62 4.96 -24.60
CA LYS A 142 -16.01 4.60 -24.23
C LYS A 142 -16.43 3.16 -24.46
N ASP A 143 -15.90 2.49 -25.47
CA ASP A 143 -16.34 1.14 -25.85
C ASP A 143 -15.38 0.03 -25.39
N LEU A 144 -14.40 0.38 -24.55
CA LEU A 144 -13.44 -0.59 -24.05
C LEU A 144 -14.09 -1.55 -23.07
N ASN A 145 -13.89 -2.84 -23.29
CA ASN A 145 -14.26 -3.85 -22.32
C ASN A 145 -13.54 -3.55 -21.00
N TYR A 146 -14.27 -3.47 -19.88
CA TYR A 146 -13.68 -3.12 -18.58
C TYR A 146 -12.51 -4.04 -18.20
N ARG A 147 -12.49 -5.27 -18.70
CA ARG A 147 -11.40 -6.23 -18.46
C ARG A 147 -10.06 -5.82 -19.06
N VAL A 148 -10.01 -4.96 -20.07
CA VAL A 148 -8.74 -4.46 -20.61
C VAL A 148 -8.29 -3.15 -19.95
N LEU A 149 -9.15 -2.52 -19.14
CA LEU A 149 -8.82 -1.29 -18.41
C LEU A 149 -7.88 -1.53 -17.24
N HIS A 150 -7.77 -2.76 -16.71
CA HIS A 150 -6.89 -3.10 -15.58
C HIS A 150 -5.44 -2.63 -15.79
N GLY A 151 -4.90 -2.74 -17.01
CA GLY A 151 -3.52 -2.35 -17.29
C GLY A 151 -3.30 -0.84 -17.24
N TYR A 152 -4.36 -0.05 -17.41
CA TYR A 152 -4.32 1.41 -17.29
C TYR A 152 -4.65 1.83 -15.87
N VAL A 153 -5.73 1.30 -15.31
CA VAL A 153 -6.17 1.67 -13.95
C VAL A 153 -5.20 1.17 -12.88
N GLY A 154 -4.60 -0.01 -13.07
CA GLY A 154 -3.63 -0.59 -12.14
C GLY A 154 -2.20 -0.05 -12.29
N ALA A 155 -1.94 0.79 -13.30
CA ALA A 155 -0.61 1.37 -13.53
C ALA A 155 -0.33 2.61 -12.67
N TRP A 156 -1.32 3.12 -11.92
CA TRP A 156 -1.25 4.37 -11.16
C TRP A 156 -1.45 4.17 -9.66
#